data_AF-A0A238VN79-F1
#
_entry.id   AF-A0A238VN79-F1
#
_cell.length_a   1.000
_cell.length_b   1.000
_cell.length_c   1.000
_cell.angle_alpha   90.00
_cell.angle_beta   90.00
_cell.angle_gamma   90.00
#
_symmetry.space_group_name_H-M   'P 1'
#
loop_
_entity.id
_entity.type
_entity.pdbx_description
1 polymer ?
#
loop_
_entity_poly.entity_id
_entity_poly.type
_entity_poly.pdbx_seq_one_letter_code
_entity_poly.pdbx_strand_id
1 'polypeptide(L)'
;MAKKTKIGKKASEKTKEEFADEISSLTILTSKEVQKLFPKETDREELEEFFKIINEDIDDKLKKIKLVKNIEKVGGAILKIGKKLIATV
;
A
#
# COMPACT_ATOMS: atom_id res chain seq x y z
N MET A 1 -16.31 6.21 22.24
CA MET A 1 -15.93 6.52 20.83
C MET A 1 -15.00 7.73 20.85
N ALA A 2 -13.69 7.55 20.69
CA ALA A 2 -12.76 8.68 20.72
C ALA A 2 -12.93 9.54 19.45
N LYS A 3 -13.39 10.79 19.60
CA LYS A 3 -13.42 11.78 18.51
C LYS A 3 -11.99 12.04 18.07
N LYS A 4 -11.59 11.56 16.88
CA LYS A 4 -10.33 11.98 16.24
C LYS A 4 -10.33 13.51 16.17
N THR A 5 -9.40 14.14 16.88
CA THR A 5 -9.21 15.60 16.90
C THR A 5 -8.88 16.10 15.49
N LYS A 6 -9.09 17.39 15.20
CA LYS A 6 -8.78 17.99 13.86
C LYS A 6 -7.34 17.69 13.39
N ILE A 7 -6.42 17.47 14.34
CA ILE A 7 -5.02 17.08 14.10
C ILE A 7 -4.93 15.61 13.66
N GLY A 8 -5.64 14.70 14.35
CA GLY A 8 -5.66 13.28 13.97
C GLY A 8 -6.34 13.00 12.63
N LYS A 9 -7.29 13.84 12.20
CA LYS A 9 -7.83 13.79 10.83
C LYS A 9 -6.78 14.22 9.80
N LYS A 10 -6.16 15.38 9.98
CA LYS A 10 -5.13 15.89 9.06
C LYS A 10 -3.92 14.97 8.93
N ALA A 11 -3.44 14.40 10.05
CA ALA A 11 -2.35 13.44 10.02
C ALA A 11 -2.74 12.17 9.26
N SER A 12 -3.94 11.63 9.53
CA SER A 12 -4.44 10.46 8.83
C SER A 12 -4.61 10.72 7.32
N GLU A 13 -5.10 11.89 6.93
CA GLU A 13 -5.26 12.30 5.53
C GLU A 13 -3.91 12.42 4.82
N LYS A 14 -2.93 13.07 5.45
CA LYS A 14 -1.57 13.20 4.89
C LYS A 14 -0.92 11.84 4.64
N THR A 15 -1.01 10.92 5.60
CA THR A 15 -0.51 9.55 5.43
C THR A 15 -1.24 8.78 4.32
N LYS A 16 -2.53 9.05 4.05
CA LYS A 16 -3.22 8.42 2.90
C LYS A 16 -2.73 8.98 1.57
N GLU A 17 -2.44 10.28 1.53
CA GLU A 17 -1.98 10.97 0.34
C GLU A 17 -0.57 10.51 -0.04
N GLU A 18 0.36 10.50 0.93
CA GLU A 18 1.74 10.01 0.77
C GLU A 18 1.76 8.55 0.29
N PHE A 19 1.00 7.67 0.94
CA PHE A 19 0.84 6.27 0.48
C PHE A 19 0.31 6.18 -0.95
N ALA A 20 -0.72 6.97 -1.27
CA ALA A 20 -1.34 6.90 -2.58
C ALA A 20 -0.42 7.40 -3.69
N ASP A 21 0.39 8.42 -3.41
CA ASP A 21 1.38 8.95 -4.34
C ASP A 21 2.51 7.94 -4.58
N GLU A 22 3.03 7.27 -3.54
CA GLU A 22 4.05 6.22 -3.69
C GLU A 22 3.55 5.06 -4.58
N ILE A 23 2.34 4.55 -4.34
CA ILE A 23 1.77 3.48 -5.17
C ILE A 23 1.50 3.96 -6.60
N SER A 24 1.06 5.21 -6.77
CA SER A 24 0.86 5.79 -8.10
C SER A 24 2.17 5.92 -8.87
N SER A 25 3.28 6.18 -8.19
CA SER A 25 4.59 6.26 -8.83
C SER A 25 5.11 4.89 -9.28
N LEU A 26 4.60 3.81 -8.69
CA LEU A 26 5.00 2.43 -8.97
C LEU A 26 4.02 1.68 -9.89
N THR A 27 2.86 2.27 -10.18
CA THR A 27 1.78 1.64 -10.94
C THR A 27 1.17 2.62 -11.94
N ILE A 28 0.28 2.17 -12.82
CA ILE A 28 -0.48 3.09 -13.70
C ILE A 28 -1.71 3.71 -13.00
N LEU A 29 -1.92 3.42 -11.71
CA LEU A 29 -3.09 3.86 -10.96
C LEU A 29 -2.88 5.27 -10.43
N THR A 30 -3.91 6.11 -10.51
CA THR A 30 -3.84 7.45 -9.89
C THR A 30 -3.95 7.37 -8.37
N SER A 31 -3.41 8.34 -7.63
CA SER A 31 -3.51 8.40 -6.16
C SER A 31 -4.97 8.30 -5.67
N LYS A 32 -5.92 8.88 -6.42
CA LYS A 32 -7.36 8.76 -6.14
C LYS A 32 -7.90 7.34 -6.28
N GLU A 33 -7.42 6.59 -7.27
CA GLU A 33 -7.80 5.19 -7.46
C GLU A 33 -7.19 4.29 -6.40
N VAL A 34 -5.93 4.55 -6.02
CA VAL A 34 -5.27 3.84 -4.92
C VAL A 34 -6.03 4.03 -3.61
N GLN A 35 -6.44 5.26 -3.26
CA GLN A 35 -7.24 5.50 -2.05
C GLN A 35 -8.61 4.79 -2.07
N LYS A 36 -9.21 4.65 -3.25
CA LYS A 36 -10.48 3.90 -3.42
C LYS A 36 -10.28 2.39 -3.31
N LEU A 37 -9.16 1.87 -3.81
CA LEU A 37 -8.81 0.45 -3.72
C LEU A 37 -8.43 0.03 -2.30
N PHE A 38 -7.83 0.95 -1.54
CA PHE A 38 -7.33 0.71 -0.19
C PHE A 38 -7.97 1.66 0.85
N PRO A 39 -9.28 1.54 1.11
CA PRO A 39 -9.97 2.39 2.08
C PRO A 39 -9.59 2.05 3.53
N LYS A 40 -9.20 0.80 3.79
CA LYS A 40 -8.77 0.34 5.12
C LYS A 40 -7.32 0.74 5.36
N GLU A 41 -6.99 1.00 6.62
CA GLU A 41 -5.62 1.32 7.04
C GLU A 41 -4.72 0.10 6.99
N THR A 42 -5.21 -1.05 7.44
CA THR A 42 -4.48 -2.32 7.44
C THR A 42 -3.99 -2.72 6.04
N ASP A 43 -4.87 -2.68 5.02
CA ASP A 43 -4.45 -2.99 3.64
C ASP A 43 -3.34 -2.03 3.13
N ARG A 44 -3.30 -0.79 3.63
CA ARG A 44 -2.28 0.21 3.26
C ARG A 44 -0.95 -0.05 3.98
N GLU A 45 -1.01 -0.31 5.28
CA GLU A 45 0.18 -0.65 6.09
C GLU A 45 0.87 -1.91 5.57
N GLU A 46 0.11 -2.96 5.22
CA GLU A 46 0.66 -4.20 4.68
C GLU A 46 1.36 -3.96 3.33
N LEU A 47 0.77 -3.14 2.45
CA LEU A 47 1.40 -2.76 1.18
C LEU A 47 2.65 -1.91 1.40
N GLU A 48 2.61 -0.93 2.29
CA GLU A 48 3.76 -0.07 2.60
C GLU A 48 4.93 -0.91 3.13
N GLU A 49 4.67 -1.87 4.02
CA GLU A 49 5.69 -2.81 4.51
C GLU A 49 6.27 -3.65 3.36
N PHE A 50 5.43 -4.12 2.43
CA PHE A 50 5.88 -4.85 1.26
C PHE A 50 6.75 -4.01 0.33
N PHE A 51 6.37 -2.76 0.04
CA PHE A 51 7.17 -1.85 -0.77
C PHE A 51 8.48 -1.45 -0.09
N LYS A 52 8.47 -1.29 1.24
CA LYS A 52 9.71 -1.10 2.02
C LYS A 52 10.66 -2.27 1.82
N ILE A 53 10.19 -3.52 1.90
CA ILE A 53 11.03 -4.70 1.69
C ILE A 53 11.60 -4.74 0.25
N ILE A 54 10.81 -4.35 -0.76
CA ILE A 54 11.27 -4.26 -2.15
C ILE A 54 12.42 -3.25 -2.28
N ASN A 55 12.24 -2.06 -1.71
CA ASN A 55 13.20 -0.95 -1.76
C ASN A 55 14.34 -1.06 -0.75
N GLU A 56 14.29 -2.04 0.17
CA GLU A 56 15.31 -2.23 1.20
C GLU A 56 16.64 -2.66 0.54
N ASP A 57 17.74 -1.96 0.84
CA ASP A 57 19.06 -2.35 0.33
C ASP A 57 19.63 -3.49 1.19
N ILE A 58 19.22 -4.72 0.89
CA ILE A 58 19.65 -5.95 1.57
C ILE A 58 19.93 -7.07 0.58
N ASP A 59 20.65 -8.08 1.06
CA ASP A 59 20.94 -9.32 0.32
C ASP A 59 19.67 -9.93 -0.30
N ASP A 60 19.78 -10.28 -1.59
CA ASP A 60 18.70 -10.84 -2.40
C ASP A 60 18.03 -12.05 -1.77
N LYS A 61 18.79 -12.92 -1.08
CA LYS A 61 18.25 -14.11 -0.44
C LYS A 61 17.41 -13.72 0.78
N LEU A 62 17.88 -12.76 1.57
CA LEU A 62 17.12 -12.23 2.71
C LEU A 62 15.88 -11.46 2.25
N LYS A 63 15.99 -10.68 1.17
CA LYS A 63 14.89 -9.95 0.55
C LYS A 63 13.78 -10.90 0.11
N LYS A 64 14.12 -11.97 -0.61
CA LYS A 64 13.16 -13.00 -1.03
C LYS A 64 12.45 -13.66 0.15
N ILE A 65 13.16 -13.98 1.22
CA ILE A 65 12.54 -14.58 2.42
C ILE A 65 11.55 -13.60 3.07
N LYS A 66 11.91 -12.32 3.20
CA LYS A 66 11.02 -11.29 3.74
C LYS A 66 9.79 -11.11 2.87
N LEU A 67 9.96 -11.06 1.54
CA LEU A 67 8.85 -10.93 0.59
C LEU A 67 7.90 -12.12 0.67
N VAL A 68 8.41 -13.36 0.69
CA VAL A 68 7.57 -14.57 0.81
C VAL A 68 6.81 -14.60 2.13
N LYS A 69 7.40 -14.13 3.24
CA LYS A 69 6.68 -14.03 4.52
C LYS A 69 5.61 -12.94 4.53
N ASN A 70 5.80 -11.86 3.77
CA ASN A 70 4.83 -10.76 3.69
C ASN A 70 3.76 -11.00 2.62
N ILE A 71 4.01 -11.86 1.62
CA ILE A 71 3.11 -12.04 0.48
C ILE A 71 1.74 -12.60 0.88
N GLU A 72 1.66 -13.38 1.96
CA GLU A 72 0.38 -13.88 2.48
C GLU A 72 -0.51 -12.75 3.02
N LYS A 73 0.12 -11.70 3.56
CA LYS A 73 -0.55 -10.50 4.07
C LYS A 73 -1.00 -9.58 2.95
N VAL A 74 -0.11 -9.34 1.98
CA VAL A 74 -0.42 -8.43 0.86
C VAL A 74 -1.11 -9.09 -0.34
N GLY A 75 -1.25 -10.42 -0.37
CA GLY A 75 -1.77 -11.14 -1.52
C GLY A 75 -3.16 -10.65 -1.96
N GLY A 76 -4.05 -10.39 -0.99
CA GLY A 76 -5.36 -9.81 -1.27
C GLY A 76 -5.29 -8.39 -1.84
N ALA A 77 -4.34 -7.58 -1.37
CA ALA A 77 -4.13 -6.21 -1.81
C ALA A 77 -3.53 -6.14 -3.22
N ILE A 78 -2.51 -6.97 -3.51
CA ILE A 78 -1.91 -7.11 -4.83
C ILE A 78 -2.92 -7.64 -5.84
N LEU A 79 -3.74 -8.63 -5.47
CA LEU A 79 -4.82 -9.14 -6.34
C LEU A 79 -5.86 -8.07 -6.66
N LYS A 80 -6.19 -7.17 -5.73
CA LYS A 80 -7.09 -6.02 -6.00
C LYS A 80 -6.49 -5.07 -7.04
N ILE A 81 -5.20 -4.74 -6.92
CA ILE A 81 -4.49 -3.94 -7.93
C ILE A 81 -4.50 -4.66 -9.27
N GLY A 82 -4.07 -5.93 -9.30
CA GLY A 82 -4.02 -6.73 -10.53
C GLY A 82 -5.36 -6.81 -11.24
N LYS A 83 -6.46 -7.07 -10.51
CA LYS A 83 -7.82 -7.07 -11.08
C LYS A 83 -8.19 -5.71 -11.68
N LYS A 84 -7.84 -4.60 -11.03
CA LYS A 84 -8.14 -3.26 -11.54
C LYS A 84 -7.33 -2.95 -12.81
N LEU A 85 -6.07 -3.35 -12.84
CA LEU A 85 -5.19 -3.20 -13.99
C LEU A 85 -5.68 -4.02 -15.19
N ILE A 86 -6.02 -5.29 -14.99
CA ILE A 86 -6.49 -6.19 -16.05
C ILE A 86 -7.89 -5.79 -16.54
N ALA A 87 -8.78 -5.30 -15.66
CA ALA A 87 -10.11 -4.82 -16.05
C ALA A 87 -10.10 -3.48 -16.80
N THR A 88 -8.94 -2.82 -16.91
CA THR A 88 -8.75 -1.58 -17.67
C THR A 88 -8.23 -1.84 -19.09
N VAL A 89 -7.91 -3.10 -19.43
CA VAL A 89 -7.48 -3.55 -20.76
C VAL A 89 -8.64 -4.17 -21.53
#